data_AF-A0A317MMU7-F1
#
_entry.id   AF-A0A317MMU7-F1
#
_cell.length_a   1.000
_cell.length_b   1.000
_cell.length_c   1.000
_cell.angle_alpha   90.00
_cell.angle_beta   90.00
_cell.angle_gamma   90.00
#
_symmetry.space_group_name_H-M   'P 1'
#
loop_
_entity.id
_entity.type
_entity.pdbx_description
1 polymer ?
#
loop_
_entity_poly.entity_id
_entity_poly.type
_entity_poly.pdbx_seq_one_letter_code
_entity_poly.pdbx_strand_id
1 'polypeptide(L)'
;MQKLLAILMYAVIVSSCTDEGLSIDKWRPPVDLKPIPPTAPVRPFLFLPNTITSFQNIRCIYSFDDVVSALGSTHVPVSSFVLADGSIVPVAPPLVRAEYSVYSADEPGSLFHSLLTIERQEGSGVRTYTADVWSLGCSKPIGDNEELTNIMAGKVLVKLNTRFFFHFPPYTPDGILIKYLVL
;
A
#
# COMPACT_ATOMS: atom_id res chain seq x y z
N MET A 1 27.35 -17.22 47.27
CA MET A 1 26.81 -17.82 46.03
C MET A 1 25.37 -17.40 45.68
N GLN A 2 24.79 -16.35 46.31
CA GLN A 2 23.43 -15.88 45.96
C GLN A 2 23.39 -14.69 44.98
N LYS A 3 24.52 -14.01 44.73
CA LYS A 3 24.57 -12.82 43.85
C LYS A 3 24.69 -13.14 42.36
N LEU A 4 25.14 -14.34 41.99
CA LEU A 4 25.31 -14.74 40.58
C LEU A 4 23.98 -15.14 39.91
N LEU A 5 23.01 -15.66 40.69
CA LEU A 5 21.70 -16.06 40.15
C LEU A 5 20.81 -14.86 39.75
N ALA A 6 20.95 -13.73 40.42
CA ALA A 6 20.13 -12.55 40.15
C ALA A 6 20.50 -11.85 38.83
N ILE A 7 21.78 -11.94 38.42
CA ILE A 7 22.26 -11.34 37.17
C ILE A 7 21.84 -12.18 35.96
N LEU A 8 21.81 -13.52 36.10
CA LEU A 8 21.33 -14.41 35.03
C LEU A 8 19.81 -14.31 34.80
N MET A 9 19.01 -14.02 35.84
CA MET A 9 17.56 -13.82 35.64
C MET A 9 17.23 -12.48 34.94
N TYR A 10 18.03 -11.43 35.12
CA TYR A 10 17.78 -10.16 34.43
C TYR A 10 18.10 -10.25 32.94
N ALA A 11 19.13 -11.01 32.54
CA ALA A 11 19.49 -11.18 31.13
C ALA A 11 18.45 -11.96 30.30
N VAL A 12 17.62 -12.80 30.94
CA VAL A 12 16.56 -13.55 30.25
C VAL A 12 15.32 -12.67 30.01
N ILE A 13 15.08 -11.65 30.83
CA ILE A 13 13.87 -10.79 30.71
C ILE A 13 14.03 -9.75 29.59
N VAL A 14 15.25 -9.40 29.17
CA VAL A 14 15.48 -8.43 28.08
C VAL A 14 15.67 -9.08 26.70
N SER A 15 15.58 -10.41 26.61
CA SER A 15 15.76 -11.18 25.36
C SER A 15 14.46 -11.63 24.70
N SER A 16 13.30 -11.31 25.29
CA SER A 16 11.98 -11.67 24.76
C SER A 16 11.21 -10.43 24.34
N CYS A 17 11.82 -9.60 23.48
CA CYS A 17 11.04 -8.88 22.47
C CYS A 17 11.01 -9.79 21.25
N THR A 18 10.21 -10.85 21.36
CA THR A 18 9.74 -11.59 20.19
C THR A 18 8.96 -10.63 19.32
N ASP A 19 9.20 -10.76 18.03
CA ASP A 19 8.58 -10.08 16.89
C ASP A 19 7.07 -10.41 16.84
N GLU A 20 6.35 -9.93 17.85
CA GLU A 20 4.92 -10.14 18.00
C GLU A 20 4.20 -9.18 17.06
N GLY A 21 3.74 -9.74 15.95
CA GLY A 21 2.44 -9.34 15.42
C GLY A 21 2.45 -8.60 14.08
N LEU A 22 3.18 -9.09 13.07
CA LEU A 22 2.62 -9.08 11.72
C LEU A 22 1.48 -10.11 11.68
N SER A 23 0.32 -9.72 12.23
CA SER A 23 -0.94 -10.43 11.99
C SER A 23 -1.32 -10.17 10.53
N ILE A 24 -0.82 -11.01 9.63
CA ILE A 24 -1.41 -11.17 8.31
C ILE A 24 -2.73 -11.89 8.56
N ASP A 25 -3.77 -11.10 8.85
CA ASP A 25 -5.08 -11.65 9.05
C ASP A 25 -5.52 -12.37 7.77
N LYS A 26 -5.99 -13.58 8.01
CA LYS A 26 -6.21 -14.64 7.05
C LYS A 26 -7.15 -14.18 5.93
N TRP A 27 -6.60 -14.13 4.73
CA TRP A 27 -7.36 -14.25 3.49
C TRP A 27 -8.33 -15.45 3.57
N ARG A 28 -9.63 -15.20 3.46
CA ARG A 28 -10.58 -16.22 2.99
C ARG A 28 -10.97 -15.88 1.55
N PRO A 29 -10.61 -16.69 0.55
CA PRO A 29 -11.20 -16.55 -0.76
C PRO A 29 -12.64 -17.08 -0.74
N PRO A 30 -13.63 -16.40 -1.34
CA PRO A 30 -14.83 -17.09 -1.78
C PRO A 30 -14.53 -17.81 -3.09
N VAL A 31 -14.53 -19.14 -3.00
CA VAL A 31 -14.92 -20.14 -4.02
C VAL A 31 -14.17 -20.12 -5.36
N ASP A 32 -13.46 -21.23 -5.58
CA ASP A 32 -13.01 -21.85 -6.84
C ASP A 32 -13.45 -21.13 -8.14
N LEU A 33 -12.65 -20.15 -8.58
CA LEU A 33 -12.76 -19.53 -9.89
C LEU A 33 -11.79 -20.23 -10.85
N LYS A 34 -12.35 -21.00 -11.79
CA LYS A 34 -11.59 -21.61 -12.88
C LYS A 34 -10.79 -20.55 -13.65
N PRO A 35 -9.54 -20.82 -14.06
CA PRO A 35 -8.73 -19.88 -14.83
C PRO A 35 -9.39 -19.59 -16.19
N ILE A 36 -9.64 -18.30 -16.45
CA ILE A 36 -10.04 -17.80 -17.78
C ILE A 36 -8.77 -17.72 -18.64
N PRO A 37 -8.76 -18.30 -19.86
CA PRO A 37 -7.59 -18.27 -20.71
C PRO A 37 -7.21 -16.82 -21.09
N PRO A 38 -5.92 -16.48 -21.13
CA PRO A 38 -5.46 -15.13 -21.43
C PRO A 38 -5.82 -14.79 -22.87
N THR A 39 -6.80 -13.91 -23.05
CA THR A 39 -7.15 -13.36 -24.35
C THR A 39 -6.71 -11.91 -24.41
N ALA A 40 -5.42 -11.71 -24.72
CA ALA A 40 -4.80 -10.57 -25.39
C ALA A 40 -3.40 -10.29 -24.78
N PRO A 41 -2.38 -10.02 -25.62
CA PRO A 41 -1.11 -9.53 -25.14
C PRO A 41 -1.30 -8.16 -24.49
N VAL A 42 -0.94 -8.05 -23.21
CA VAL A 42 -0.78 -6.75 -22.54
C VAL A 42 0.36 -6.03 -23.26
N ARG A 43 0.01 -5.12 -24.17
CA ARG A 43 1.02 -4.33 -24.87
C ARG A 43 1.64 -3.37 -23.85
N PRO A 44 2.99 -3.28 -23.76
CA PRO A 44 3.61 -2.18 -23.05
C PRO A 44 3.23 -0.89 -23.79
N PHE A 45 2.46 -0.02 -23.13
CA PHE A 45 2.15 1.29 -23.68
C PHE A 45 3.44 2.12 -23.70
N LEU A 46 4.03 2.23 -24.90
CA LEU A 46 5.30 2.90 -25.18
C LEU A 46 5.21 4.44 -25.29
N PHE A 47 4.16 5.08 -24.76
CA PHE A 47 4.00 6.52 -24.90
C PHE A 47 3.44 7.17 -23.64
N LEU A 48 4.31 7.36 -22.65
CA LEU A 48 4.23 8.51 -21.74
C LEU A 48 5.64 9.09 -21.56
N PRO A 49 5.76 10.42 -21.52
CA PRO A 49 7.05 11.11 -21.44
C PRO A 49 7.80 10.74 -20.15
N ASN A 50 9.13 10.75 -20.22
CA ASN A 50 10.12 10.55 -19.14
C ASN A 50 9.97 11.52 -17.94
N THR A 51 8.78 11.96 -17.56
CA THR A 51 8.55 13.09 -16.65
C THR A 51 8.14 12.71 -15.23
N ILE A 52 7.98 11.44 -14.89
CA ILE A 52 7.65 11.00 -13.51
C ILE A 52 8.91 10.71 -12.68
N THR A 53 10.07 11.29 -13.02
CA THR A 53 11.36 11.03 -12.34
C THR A 53 11.95 12.26 -11.65
N SER A 54 11.28 13.42 -11.65
CA SER A 54 11.72 14.61 -10.93
C SER A 54 10.62 15.15 -10.02
N PHE A 55 10.43 14.52 -8.87
CA PHE A 55 9.65 15.13 -7.79
C PHE A 55 10.45 16.30 -7.25
N GLN A 56 9.95 17.51 -7.47
CA GLN A 56 10.57 18.72 -6.94
C GLN A 56 10.23 18.91 -5.46
N ASN A 57 9.18 18.26 -4.96
CA ASN A 57 8.72 18.39 -3.58
C ASN A 57 8.33 17.03 -2.99
N ILE A 58 8.89 16.71 -1.83
CA ILE A 58 8.51 15.54 -1.01
C ILE A 58 7.83 16.07 0.25
N ARG A 59 6.60 15.59 0.53
CA ARG A 59 5.89 15.88 1.77
C ARG A 59 5.89 14.64 2.66
N CYS A 60 6.58 14.71 3.78
CA CYS A 60 6.55 13.70 4.81
C CYS A 60 5.28 13.81 5.66
N ILE A 61 4.67 12.68 5.98
CA ILE A 61 3.52 12.58 6.87
C ILE A 61 4.00 12.07 8.24
N TYR A 62 3.56 12.72 9.32
CA TYR A 62 3.91 12.34 10.70
C TYR A 62 2.68 12.05 11.58
N SER A 63 1.47 12.28 11.07
CA SER A 63 0.21 12.04 11.78
C SER A 63 -0.95 11.85 10.81
N PHE A 64 -2.10 11.43 11.33
CA PHE A 64 -3.37 11.41 10.59
C PHE A 64 -3.77 12.80 10.07
N ASP A 65 -3.68 13.84 10.91
CA ASP A 65 -4.05 15.21 10.51
C ASP A 65 -3.14 15.75 9.40
N ASP A 66 -1.86 15.39 9.41
CA ASP A 66 -0.91 15.78 8.36
C ASP A 66 -1.30 15.22 7.00
N VAL A 67 -1.75 13.95 6.93
CA VAL A 67 -2.18 13.35 5.66
C VAL A 67 -3.48 13.95 5.18
N VAL A 68 -4.46 14.20 6.06
CA VAL A 68 -5.70 14.89 5.68
C VAL A 68 -5.38 16.29 5.15
N SER A 69 -4.48 17.03 5.82
CA SER A 69 -3.99 18.33 5.34
C SER A 69 -3.22 18.25 4.02
N ALA A 70 -2.51 17.15 3.78
CA ALA A 70 -1.77 16.94 2.53
C ALA A 70 -2.67 16.64 1.34
N LEU A 71 -3.70 15.85 1.56
CA LEU A 71 -4.61 15.38 0.52
C LEU A 71 -5.83 16.29 0.36
N GLY A 72 -6.13 17.13 1.36
CA GLY A 72 -7.30 18.00 1.42
C GLY A 72 -8.61 17.28 1.79
N SER A 73 -8.58 15.96 1.97
CA SER A 73 -9.73 15.11 2.27
C SER A 73 -9.27 13.78 2.87
N THR A 74 -10.16 13.12 3.63
CA THR A 74 -9.95 11.74 4.09
C THR A 74 -10.20 10.71 2.99
N HIS A 75 -10.85 11.10 1.89
CA HIS A 75 -11.14 10.28 0.72
C HIS A 75 -10.70 11.03 -0.55
N VAL A 76 -9.85 10.40 -1.36
CA VAL A 76 -9.38 10.97 -2.63
C VAL A 76 -9.49 9.96 -3.76
N PRO A 77 -9.97 10.38 -4.94
CA PRO A 77 -10.00 9.51 -6.11
C PRO A 77 -8.58 9.21 -6.57
N VAL A 78 -8.35 7.98 -7.02
CA VAL A 78 -7.10 7.56 -7.66
C VAL A 78 -7.34 7.50 -9.17
N SER A 79 -6.49 8.15 -9.95
CA SER A 79 -6.57 8.18 -11.42
C SER A 79 -5.72 7.09 -12.07
N SER A 80 -4.62 6.67 -11.43
CA SER A 80 -3.79 5.56 -11.93
C SER A 80 -2.91 4.96 -10.82
N PHE A 81 -2.36 3.79 -11.12
CA PHE A 81 -1.39 3.08 -10.30
C PHE A 81 -0.06 3.01 -11.04
N VAL A 82 1.04 3.35 -10.39
CA VAL A 82 2.39 3.03 -10.86
C VAL A 82 2.89 1.84 -10.08
N LEU A 83 3.20 0.76 -10.76
CA LEU A 83 3.65 -0.49 -10.17
C LEU A 83 5.19 -0.48 -9.98
N ALA A 84 5.71 -1.37 -9.13
CA ALA A 84 7.14 -1.46 -8.83
C ALA A 84 7.99 -1.81 -10.06
N ASP A 85 7.42 -2.53 -11.03
CA ASP A 85 8.04 -2.83 -12.34
C ASP A 85 8.06 -1.63 -13.31
N GLY A 86 7.49 -0.48 -12.90
CA GLY A 86 7.38 0.74 -13.70
C GLY A 86 6.13 0.80 -14.59
N SER A 87 5.30 -0.24 -14.61
CA SER A 87 4.03 -0.26 -15.34
C SER A 87 3.06 0.79 -14.79
N ILE A 88 2.29 1.42 -15.66
CA ILE A 88 1.22 2.36 -15.29
C ILE A 88 -0.12 1.74 -15.65
N VAL A 89 -0.99 1.60 -14.65
CA VAL A 89 -2.35 1.08 -14.81
C VAL A 89 -3.35 2.22 -14.58
N PRO A 90 -3.97 2.78 -15.62
CA PRO A 90 -4.98 3.81 -15.46
C PRO A 90 -6.27 3.24 -14.86
N VAL A 91 -6.99 4.05 -14.10
CA VAL A 91 -8.36 3.76 -13.68
C VAL A 91 -9.28 4.06 -14.86
N ALA A 92 -9.40 3.07 -15.72
CA ALA A 92 -10.25 3.04 -16.90
C ALA A 92 -10.77 1.61 -17.09
N PRO A 93 -11.87 1.41 -17.83
CA PRO A 93 -12.46 0.09 -18.00
C PRO A 93 -11.41 -0.99 -18.33
N PRO A 94 -11.40 -2.12 -17.58
CA PRO A 94 -12.45 -2.58 -16.68
C PRO A 94 -12.43 -1.97 -15.27
N LEU A 95 -11.42 -1.21 -14.87
CA LEU A 95 -11.42 -0.49 -13.59
C LEU A 95 -12.29 0.76 -13.71
N VAL A 96 -13.42 0.79 -13.00
CA VAL A 96 -14.40 1.88 -13.15
C VAL A 96 -14.15 2.99 -12.15
N ARG A 97 -13.63 2.65 -10.96
CA ARG A 97 -13.33 3.61 -9.90
C ARG A 97 -12.20 3.07 -9.04
N ALA A 98 -11.38 3.97 -8.53
CA ALA A 98 -10.51 3.68 -7.41
C ALA A 98 -10.50 4.89 -6.47
N GLU A 99 -10.43 4.61 -5.18
CA GLU A 99 -10.44 5.61 -4.13
C GLU A 99 -9.48 5.19 -3.03
N TYR A 100 -8.64 6.13 -2.62
CA TYR A 100 -7.80 6.00 -1.44
C TYR A 100 -8.45 6.74 -0.29
N SER A 101 -8.51 6.08 0.87
CA SER A 101 -9.08 6.65 2.09
C SER A 101 -8.14 6.49 3.27
N VAL A 102 -8.19 7.43 4.21
CA VAL A 102 -7.45 7.36 5.48
C VAL A 102 -8.40 7.31 6.67
N TYR A 103 -8.04 6.51 7.66
CA TYR A 103 -8.79 6.39 8.92
C TYR A 103 -7.85 6.51 10.10
N SER A 104 -8.23 7.33 11.06
CA SER A 104 -7.55 7.36 12.36
C SER A 104 -7.83 6.04 13.08
N ALA A 105 -6.76 5.37 13.52
CA ALA A 105 -6.85 4.22 14.41
C ALA A 105 -5.67 4.29 15.38
N ASP A 106 -5.96 4.12 16.66
CA ASP A 106 -4.96 4.12 17.71
C ASP A 106 -4.31 2.74 17.81
N GLU A 107 -3.38 2.48 16.89
CA GLU A 107 -2.63 1.22 16.86
C GLU A 107 -1.13 1.44 17.11
N PRO A 108 -0.51 0.68 18.04
CA PRO A 108 0.90 0.83 18.36
C PRO A 108 1.78 0.69 17.12
N GLY A 109 2.39 1.80 16.71
CA GLY A 109 3.34 1.81 15.61
C GLY A 109 2.76 2.01 14.22
N SER A 110 1.45 2.29 14.10
CA SER A 110 0.83 2.86 12.92
C SER A 110 0.50 4.33 13.17
N LEU A 111 0.54 5.18 12.15
CA LEU A 111 0.04 6.56 12.25
C LEU A 111 -1.46 6.65 11.92
N PHE A 112 -1.91 5.81 11.01
CA PHE A 112 -3.29 5.72 10.50
C PHE A 112 -3.43 4.51 9.58
N HIS A 113 -4.67 4.13 9.30
CA HIS A 113 -5.00 3.12 8.28
C HIS A 113 -5.15 3.76 6.91
N SER A 114 -4.58 3.08 5.93
CA SER A 114 -4.73 3.36 4.50
C SER A 114 -5.66 2.31 3.92
N LEU A 115 -6.78 2.74 3.36
CA LEU A 115 -7.72 1.88 2.65
C LEU A 115 -7.69 2.21 1.16
N LEU A 116 -7.47 1.20 0.32
CA LEU A 116 -7.62 1.32 -1.12
C LEU A 116 -8.85 0.54 -1.56
N THR A 117 -9.83 1.24 -2.13
CA THR A 117 -11.03 0.66 -2.72
C THR A 117 -10.93 0.74 -4.24
N ILE A 118 -11.17 -0.39 -4.93
CA ILE A 118 -11.16 -0.50 -6.38
C ILE A 118 -12.46 -1.16 -6.83
N GLU A 119 -13.16 -0.52 -7.76
CA GLU A 119 -14.33 -1.08 -8.41
C GLU A 119 -13.96 -1.51 -9.83
N ARG A 120 -14.35 -2.73 -10.19
CA ARG A 120 -14.06 -3.34 -11.50
C ARG A 120 -15.34 -3.87 -12.14
N GLN A 121 -15.51 -3.59 -13.42
CA GLN A 121 -16.56 -4.20 -14.23
C GLN A 121 -16.25 -5.69 -14.47
N GLU A 122 -17.16 -6.56 -14.04
CA GLU A 122 -17.10 -8.01 -14.26
C GLU A 122 -18.43 -8.48 -14.89
N GLY A 123 -18.39 -8.78 -16.19
CA GLY A 123 -19.60 -9.09 -16.95
C GLY A 123 -20.57 -7.90 -16.95
N SER A 124 -21.81 -8.12 -16.48
CA SER A 124 -22.85 -7.09 -16.37
C SER A 124 -22.83 -6.30 -15.06
N GLY A 125 -21.95 -6.65 -14.10
CA GLY A 125 -21.91 -6.04 -12.78
C GLY A 125 -20.61 -5.31 -12.46
N VAL A 126 -20.64 -4.54 -11.38
CA VAL A 126 -19.44 -3.93 -10.77
C VAL A 126 -19.13 -4.68 -9.48
N ARG A 127 -17.87 -5.07 -9.32
CA ARG A 127 -17.35 -5.70 -8.10
C ARG A 127 -16.38 -4.78 -7.40
N THR A 128 -16.54 -4.64 -6.09
CA THR A 128 -15.69 -3.83 -5.22
C THR A 128 -14.65 -4.69 -4.53
N TYR A 129 -13.42 -4.21 -4.52
CA TYR A 129 -12.26 -4.80 -3.86
C TYR A 129 -11.66 -3.77 -2.91
N THR A 130 -11.28 -4.20 -1.73
CA THR A 130 -10.74 -3.33 -0.69
C THR A 130 -9.48 -3.94 -0.11
N ALA A 131 -8.47 -3.10 0.14
CA ALA A 131 -7.28 -3.45 0.90
C ALA A 131 -7.11 -2.42 2.01
N ASP A 132 -6.98 -2.88 3.26
CA ASP A 132 -6.74 -2.05 4.44
C ASP A 132 -5.36 -2.40 5.00
N VAL A 133 -4.52 -1.39 5.18
CA VAL A 133 -3.11 -1.54 5.58
C VAL A 133 -2.66 -0.38 6.45
N TRP A 134 -1.70 -0.64 7.32
CA TRP A 134 -1.09 0.38 8.17
C TRP A 134 -0.19 1.33 7.39
N SER A 135 -0.07 2.55 7.90
CA SER A 135 0.77 3.59 7.32
C SER A 135 1.75 4.10 8.37
N LEU A 136 3.03 4.12 8.01
CA LEU A 136 4.10 4.49 8.93
C LEU A 136 4.50 5.96 8.80
N GLY A 137 4.16 6.59 7.68
CA GLY A 137 4.66 7.92 7.30
C GLY A 137 6.18 7.98 7.38
N CYS A 138 6.72 9.15 7.71
CA CYS A 138 8.15 9.35 7.96
C CYS A 138 8.53 9.20 9.45
N SER A 139 7.63 8.67 10.28
CA SER A 139 7.83 8.60 11.74
C SER A 139 8.77 7.48 12.17
N LYS A 140 8.91 6.42 11.35
CA LYS A 140 9.78 5.28 11.62
C LYS A 140 10.92 5.20 10.61
N PRO A 141 12.12 4.80 11.02
CA PRO A 141 13.18 4.46 10.07
C PRO A 141 12.71 3.23 9.29
N ILE A 142 12.64 3.41 7.98
CA ILE A 142 12.34 2.34 7.03
C ILE A 142 13.67 2.03 6.37
N GLY A 143 14.01 0.74 6.22
CA GLY A 143 15.24 0.37 5.53
C GLY A 143 15.30 1.03 4.15
N ASP A 144 16.47 1.51 3.74
CA ASP A 144 16.67 2.24 2.47
C ASP A 144 16.22 1.46 1.22
N ASN A 145 15.98 0.15 1.35
CA ASN A 145 15.59 -0.78 0.29
C ASN A 145 14.13 -1.26 0.37
N GLU A 146 13.31 -0.76 1.31
CA GLU A 146 11.90 -1.17 1.35
C GLU A 146 11.11 -0.48 0.24
N GLU A 147 10.55 -1.30 -0.65
CA GLU A 147 9.61 -0.82 -1.64
C GLU A 147 8.24 -0.59 -0.98
N LEU A 148 7.81 0.67 -0.97
CA LEU A 148 6.59 1.11 -0.33
C LEU A 148 5.70 1.92 -1.27
N THR A 149 4.40 1.81 -1.05
CA THR A 149 3.38 2.62 -1.71
C THR A 149 3.32 4.01 -1.11
N ASN A 150 3.31 5.01 -1.99
CA ASN A 150 3.18 6.43 -1.65
C ASN A 150 2.18 7.11 -2.61
N ILE A 151 1.83 8.37 -2.36
CA ILE A 151 0.90 9.12 -3.21
C ILE A 151 1.65 10.15 -4.06
N MET A 152 1.32 10.21 -5.35
CA MET A 152 1.65 11.32 -6.24
C MET A 152 0.44 12.25 -6.37
N ALA A 153 0.52 13.42 -5.73
CA ALA A 153 -0.48 14.47 -5.83
C ALA A 153 0.10 15.62 -6.67
N GLY A 154 -0.16 15.60 -7.97
CA GLY A 154 0.47 16.52 -8.93
C GLY A 154 1.99 16.37 -8.95
N LYS A 155 2.73 17.41 -8.53
CA LYS A 155 4.21 17.40 -8.46
C LYS A 155 4.78 17.06 -7.07
N VAL A 156 3.91 16.71 -6.12
CA VAL A 156 4.29 16.41 -4.74
C VAL A 156 4.22 14.90 -4.52
N LEU A 157 5.32 14.33 -4.01
CA LEU A 157 5.33 12.98 -3.47
C LEU A 157 4.96 13.03 -1.99
N VAL A 158 3.80 12.49 -1.64
CA VAL A 158 3.34 12.35 -0.25
C VAL A 158 3.79 10.98 0.27
N LYS A 159 4.69 11.00 1.27
CA LYS A 159 5.24 9.79 1.86
C LYS A 159 4.31 9.21 2.92
N LEU A 160 3.53 8.22 2.52
CA LEU A 160 2.67 7.42 3.41
C LEU A 160 3.40 6.23 4.01
N ASN A 161 4.30 5.64 3.22
CA ASN A 161 5.03 4.44 3.58
C ASN A 161 4.11 3.30 4.01
N THR A 162 3.27 2.85 3.07
CA THR A 162 2.36 1.71 3.23
C THR A 162 2.64 0.64 2.15
N ARG A 163 1.87 -0.45 2.11
CA ARG A 163 2.09 -1.55 1.15
C ARG A 163 0.79 -2.02 0.51
N PHE A 164 0.49 -1.49 -0.66
CA PHE A 164 -0.56 -2.02 -1.53
C PHE A 164 0.02 -2.84 -2.66
N PHE A 165 -0.68 -3.91 -3.02
CA PHE A 165 -0.32 -4.77 -4.13
C PHE A 165 -1.47 -4.86 -5.12
N PHE A 166 -1.14 -4.76 -6.40
CA PHE A 166 -2.06 -4.86 -7.51
C PHE A 166 -2.14 -6.31 -7.97
N HIS A 167 -3.32 -6.93 -7.80
CA HIS A 167 -3.55 -8.37 -8.03
C HIS A 167 -4.52 -8.67 -9.18
N PHE A 168 -4.83 -7.69 -10.02
CA PHE A 168 -5.72 -7.91 -11.14
C PHE A 168 -4.95 -8.46 -12.34
N PRO A 169 -5.55 -9.33 -13.17
CA PRO A 169 -4.93 -9.81 -14.40
C PRO A 169 -4.35 -8.65 -15.24
N PRO A 170 -3.13 -8.80 -15.78
CA PRO A 170 -2.33 -10.03 -15.91
C PRO A 170 -1.51 -10.43 -14.66
N TYR A 171 -1.62 -9.71 -13.55
CA TYR A 171 -0.72 -9.86 -12.39
C TYR A 171 -1.29 -10.84 -11.36
N THR A 172 -0.83 -12.10 -11.37
CA THR A 172 -1.22 -13.17 -10.41
C THR A 172 -0.10 -14.21 -10.26
N PRO A 173 0.08 -14.89 -9.09
CA PRO A 173 -0.75 -14.82 -7.87
C PRO A 173 -0.26 -13.82 -6.80
N ASP A 174 1.02 -13.45 -6.78
CA ASP A 174 1.60 -12.64 -5.69
C ASP A 174 1.33 -11.13 -5.82
N GLY A 175 0.69 -10.71 -6.92
CA GLY A 175 0.50 -9.31 -7.28
C GLY A 175 1.82 -8.58 -7.56
N ILE A 176 1.72 -7.30 -7.92
CA ILE A 176 2.89 -6.41 -7.99
C ILE A 176 2.65 -5.26 -7.02
N LEU A 177 3.68 -4.90 -6.23
CA LEU A 177 3.60 -3.74 -5.35
C LEU A 177 3.24 -2.49 -6.15
N ILE A 178 2.29 -1.72 -5.64
CA ILE A 178 1.99 -0.39 -6.12
C ILE A 178 3.05 0.55 -5.53
N LYS A 179 3.89 1.12 -6.37
CA LYS A 179 4.88 2.12 -5.95
C LYS A 179 4.21 3.47 -5.68
N TYR A 180 3.31 3.88 -6.57
CA TYR A 180 2.58 5.13 -6.43
C TYR A 180 1.09 5.00 -6.74
N LEU A 181 0.26 5.57 -5.88
CA LEU A 181 -1.11 5.96 -6.20
C LEU A 181 -1.08 7.37 -6.79
N VAL A 182 -1.66 7.56 -7.96
CA VAL A 182 -1.73 8.88 -8.62
C VAL A 182 -3.11 9.45 -8.39
N LEU A 183 -3.18 10.68 -7.87
CA LEU A 183 -4.43 11.43 -7.75
C LEU A 183 -4.70 12.19 -9.04
#